data_AF-A0A3D5HCR4-F1
#
_entry.id   AF-A0A3D5HCR4-F1
#
_cell.length_a   1.000
_cell.length_b   1.000
_cell.length_c   1.000
_cell.angle_alpha   90.00
_cell.angle_beta   90.00
_cell.angle_gamma   90.00
#
_symmetry.space_group_name_H-M   'P 1'
#
loop_
_entity.id
_entity.type
_entity.pdbx_description
1 polymer ?
#
loop_
_entity_poly.entity_id
_entity_poly.type
_entity_poly.pdbx_seq_one_letter_code
_entity_poly.pdbx_strand_id
1 'polypeptide(L)'
;MFHNFETRFFENKLFNQVQKIKMLIISQKTYWLILVSGIFFFASACSQIRDFTKETTGPVSCADLVIEKAFNLHEEAKSGLALFFDERSDNQLYQAFYAASDSVHQSRKVKKCWDRRASHYYAMQNLEEMNSSLARVIRRNLPDDGSGEIIAVYHNQYDWLMPNLR
;
A
#
# COMPACT_ATOMS: atom_id res chain seq x y z
N MET A 1 62.33 -33.72 46.89
CA MET A 1 61.70 -32.78 47.84
C MET A 1 61.34 -31.53 47.05
N PHE A 2 60.11 -31.04 47.15
CA PHE A 2 59.55 -29.87 46.45
C PHE A 2 59.20 -30.05 44.96
N HIS A 3 57.95 -30.42 44.69
CA HIS A 3 57.14 -29.91 43.56
C HIS A 3 55.63 -30.24 43.72
N ASN A 4 55.22 -30.91 44.81
CA ASN A 4 53.82 -31.11 45.19
C ASN A 4 53.15 -29.89 45.87
N PHE A 5 53.67 -28.67 45.66
CA PHE A 5 53.20 -27.46 46.35
C PHE A 5 52.37 -26.51 45.46
N GLU A 6 52.44 -26.63 44.13
CA GLU A 6 51.77 -25.67 43.22
C GLU A 6 50.33 -26.05 42.83
N THR A 7 49.92 -27.32 42.97
CA THR A 7 48.58 -27.76 42.57
C THR A 7 47.49 -27.46 43.61
N ARG A 8 47.84 -27.22 44.89
CA ARG A 8 46.87 -26.91 45.95
C ARG A 8 46.53 -25.42 46.07
N PHE A 9 47.30 -24.52 45.44
CA PHE A 9 47.05 -23.08 45.52
C PHE A 9 45.98 -22.62 44.52
N PHE A 10 45.77 -23.34 43.43
CA PHE A 10 44.82 -22.97 42.37
C PHE A 10 43.36 -23.33 42.72
N GLU A 11 43.12 -24.43 43.45
CA GLU A 11 41.77 -24.86 43.84
C GLU A 11 41.11 -23.92 44.88
N ASN A 12 41.90 -23.35 45.79
CA ASN A 12 41.39 -22.42 46.81
C ASN A 12 40.93 -21.06 46.26
N LYS A 13 41.42 -20.64 45.08
CA LYS A 13 41.03 -19.36 44.46
C LYS A 13 39.71 -19.47 43.70
N LEU A 14 39.39 -20.64 43.16
CA LEU A 14 38.11 -20.93 42.49
C LEU A 14 36.96 -21.02 43.50
N PHE A 15 37.18 -21.63 44.67
CA PHE A 15 36.15 -21.71 45.72
C PHE A 15 35.74 -20.33 46.28
N ASN A 16 36.70 -19.40 46.39
CA ASN A 16 36.44 -18.02 46.83
C ASN A 16 35.74 -17.14 45.77
N GLN A 17 35.83 -17.48 44.48
CA GLN A 17 35.05 -16.82 43.42
C GLN A 17 33.60 -17.32 43.38
N VAL A 18 33.38 -18.61 43.66
CA VAL A 18 32.03 -19.20 43.72
C VAL A 18 31.22 -18.69 44.93
N GLN A 19 31.86 -18.37 46.05
CA GLN A 19 31.18 -17.75 47.19
C GLN A 19 30.77 -16.28 46.96
N LYS A 20 31.46 -15.54 46.07
CA LYS A 20 31.04 -14.17 45.68
C LYS A 20 29.80 -14.13 44.79
N ILE A 21 29.39 -15.27 44.22
CA ILE A 21 28.17 -15.40 43.40
C ILE A 21 26.95 -15.76 44.27
N LYS A 22 27.14 -15.95 45.58
CA LYS A 22 26.04 -16.06 46.55
C LYS A 22 25.86 -14.76 47.33
N MET A 23 25.42 -13.70 46.66
CA MET A 23 24.70 -12.58 47.30
C MET A 23 24.17 -11.61 46.24
N LEU A 24 23.20 -12.06 45.43
CA LEU A 24 22.22 -11.18 44.80
C LEU A 24 20.88 -11.92 44.79
N ILE A 25 20.36 -12.17 46.00
CA ILE A 25 18.96 -12.54 46.20
C ILE A 25 18.16 -11.26 45.93
N ILE A 26 17.93 -10.98 44.66
CA ILE A 26 17.00 -9.95 44.22
C ILE A 26 15.61 -10.45 44.58
N SER A 27 14.98 -9.78 45.54
CA SER A 27 13.64 -10.10 46.00
C SER A 27 12.65 -10.13 44.83
N GLN A 28 11.75 -11.11 44.82
CA GLN A 28 10.72 -11.29 43.79
C GLN A 28 9.89 -10.00 43.55
N LYS A 29 9.75 -9.14 44.57
CA LYS A 29 9.06 -7.85 44.47
C LYS A 29 9.83 -6.81 43.64
N THR A 30 11.17 -6.85 43.64
CA THR A 30 12.01 -5.95 42.83
C THR A 30 12.06 -6.35 41.35
N TYR A 31 11.93 -7.64 41.03
CA TYR A 31 11.84 -8.11 39.64
C TYR A 31 10.54 -7.65 38.95
N TRP A 32 9.44 -7.63 39.71
CA TRP A 32 8.15 -7.13 39.24
C TRP A 32 8.17 -5.63 38.90
N LEU A 33 8.89 -4.83 39.70
CA LEU A 33 9.05 -3.39 39.45
C LEU A 33 9.84 -3.10 38.17
N ILE A 34 10.86 -3.89 37.88
CA ILE A 34 11.68 -3.76 36.65
C ILE A 34 10.88 -4.17 35.41
N LEU A 35 10.07 -5.24 35.51
CA LEU A 35 9.20 -5.67 34.41
C LEU A 35 8.11 -4.62 34.10
N VAL A 36 7.45 -4.08 35.11
CA VAL A 36 6.40 -3.06 34.91
C VAL A 36 6.99 -1.75 34.38
N SER A 37 8.17 -1.31 34.86
CA SER A 37 8.82 -0.11 34.31
C SER A 37 9.29 -0.31 32.86
N GLY A 38 9.74 -1.51 32.50
CA GLY A 38 10.12 -1.84 31.12
C GLY A 38 8.93 -1.78 30.17
N ILE A 39 7.78 -2.35 30.54
CA ILE A 39 6.57 -2.36 29.69
C ILE A 39 6.04 -0.95 29.45
N PHE A 40 6.06 -0.07 30.47
CA PHE A 40 5.66 1.33 30.29
C PHE A 40 6.58 2.12 29.35
N PHE A 41 7.88 1.82 29.33
CA PHE A 41 8.84 2.50 28.45
C PHE A 41 8.72 2.08 26.98
N PHE A 42 8.31 0.83 26.70
CA PHE A 42 8.03 0.37 25.33
C PHE A 42 6.66 0.84 24.82
N ALA A 43 5.67 1.03 25.70
CA ALA A 43 4.36 1.57 25.32
C ALA A 43 4.42 3.05 24.92
N SER A 44 5.34 3.85 25.50
CA SER A 44 5.51 5.26 25.13
C SER A 44 6.30 5.51 23.84
N ALA A 45 6.95 4.49 23.27
CA ALA A 45 7.75 4.62 22.05
C ALA A 45 6.94 4.44 20.75
N CYS A 46 5.64 4.10 20.83
CA CYS A 46 4.79 3.87 19.67
C CYS A 46 3.79 5.01 19.38
N SER A 47 3.95 6.19 19.98
CA SER A 47 3.03 7.33 19.78
C SER A 47 3.54 8.39 18.78
N GLN A 48 4.66 8.16 18.08
CA GLN A 48 5.22 9.10 17.11
C GLN A 48 5.31 8.58 15.67
N ILE A 49 4.49 7.58 15.32
CA ILE A 49 4.23 7.27 13.90
C ILE A 49 2.90 7.93 13.48
N ARG A 50 2.86 9.25 13.59
CA ARG A 50 1.82 10.09 12.99
C ARG A 50 2.52 11.24 12.29
N ASP A 51 3.20 10.92 11.18
CA ASP A 51 3.61 11.88 10.14
C ASP A 51 4.16 11.11 8.92
N PHE A 52 3.36 10.18 8.39
CA PHE A 52 3.62 9.55 7.08
C PHE A 52 3.06 10.36 5.89
N THR A 53 2.55 11.56 6.14
CA THR A 53 2.25 12.55 5.10
C THR A 53 3.36 13.60 5.07
N LYS A 54 4.60 13.17 4.82
CA LYS A 54 5.58 14.12 4.27
C LYS A 54 5.12 14.43 2.86
N GLU A 55 4.48 15.57 2.71
CA GLU A 55 4.39 16.28 1.44
C GLU A 55 5.82 16.41 0.92
N THR A 56 6.20 15.49 0.05
CA THR A 56 7.57 15.35 -0.39
C THR A 56 7.76 16.43 -1.45
N THR A 57 8.37 17.56 -1.09
CA THR A 57 8.86 18.60 -2.02
C THR A 57 10.07 18.09 -2.83
N GLY A 58 10.03 16.82 -3.22
CA GLY A 58 10.97 16.18 -4.13
C GLY A 58 10.45 16.25 -5.56
N PRO A 59 11.23 15.76 -6.53
CA PRO A 59 10.73 15.59 -7.89
C PRO A 59 9.45 14.75 -7.87
N VAL A 60 8.42 15.23 -8.57
CA VAL A 60 7.13 14.55 -8.62
C VAL A 60 7.32 13.14 -9.20
N SER A 61 6.83 12.12 -8.49
CA SER A 61 6.95 10.73 -8.91
C SER A 61 6.15 10.48 -10.19
N CYS A 62 6.79 9.90 -11.21
CA CYS A 62 6.12 9.51 -12.46
C CYS A 62 5.09 8.42 -12.17
N ALA A 63 5.50 7.38 -11.43
CA ALA A 63 4.64 6.24 -11.15
C ALA A 63 3.43 6.63 -10.29
N ASP A 64 3.62 7.46 -9.26
CA ASP A 64 2.51 7.94 -8.42
C ASP A 64 1.53 8.78 -9.24
N LEU A 65 1.99 9.72 -10.06
CA LEU A 65 1.11 10.52 -10.94
C LEU A 65 0.29 9.66 -11.90
N VAL A 66 0.89 8.63 -12.49
CA VAL A 66 0.19 7.74 -13.41
C VAL A 66 -0.87 6.92 -12.68
N ILE A 67 -0.54 6.40 -11.49
CA ILE A 67 -1.49 5.65 -10.65
C ILE A 67 -2.64 6.55 -10.20
N GLU A 68 -2.34 7.75 -9.70
CA GLU A 68 -3.33 8.73 -9.27
C GLU A 68 -4.27 9.10 -10.41
N LYS A 69 -3.73 9.41 -11.60
CA LYS A 69 -4.54 9.71 -12.78
C LYS A 69 -5.42 8.52 -13.18
N ALA A 70 -4.89 7.30 -13.13
CA ALA A 70 -5.67 6.11 -13.40
C ALA A 70 -6.80 5.92 -12.37
N PHE A 71 -6.54 6.18 -11.10
CA PHE A 71 -7.54 6.09 -10.03
C PHE A 71 -8.64 7.15 -10.20
N ASN A 72 -8.27 8.40 -10.53
CA ASN A 72 -9.25 9.46 -10.78
C ASN A 72 -10.19 9.11 -11.94
N LEU A 73 -9.65 8.54 -13.03
CA LEU A 73 -10.45 8.03 -14.14
C LEU A 73 -11.39 6.87 -13.73
N HIS A 74 -10.95 6.02 -12.81
CA HIS A 74 -11.80 4.96 -12.26
C HIS A 74 -12.98 5.53 -11.45
N GLU A 75 -12.71 6.51 -10.58
CA GLU A 75 -13.78 7.16 -9.81
C GLU A 75 -14.71 8.00 -10.71
N GLU A 76 -14.19 8.63 -11.76
CA GLU A 76 -15.00 9.30 -12.79
C GLU A 76 -15.93 8.32 -13.51
N ALA A 77 -15.42 7.14 -13.88
CA ALA A 77 -16.25 6.11 -14.48
C ALA A 77 -17.36 5.62 -13.54
N LYS A 78 -17.03 5.47 -12.25
CA LYS A 78 -17.98 5.05 -11.23
C LYS A 78 -19.04 6.12 -10.97
N SER A 79 -18.67 7.40 -10.93
CA SER A 79 -19.62 8.50 -10.76
C SER A 79 -20.51 8.64 -12.00
N GLY A 80 -19.96 8.53 -13.22
CA GLY A 80 -20.74 8.50 -14.46
C GLY A 80 -21.75 7.35 -14.51
N LEU A 81 -21.36 6.16 -14.05
CA LEU A 81 -22.29 5.02 -13.94
C LEU A 81 -23.40 5.28 -12.91
N ALA A 82 -23.08 5.93 -11.78
CA ALA A 82 -24.09 6.31 -10.80
C ALA A 82 -25.09 7.32 -11.39
N LEU A 83 -24.61 8.33 -12.12
CA LEU A 83 -25.44 9.30 -12.83
C LEU A 83 -26.31 8.63 -13.89
N PHE A 84 -25.81 7.62 -14.62
CA PHE A 84 -26.64 6.84 -15.53
C PHE A 84 -27.84 6.21 -14.80
N PHE A 85 -27.66 5.66 -13.60
CA PHE A 85 -28.79 5.06 -12.88
C PHE A 85 -29.80 6.08 -12.38
N ASP A 86 -29.37 7.31 -12.12
CA ASP A 86 -30.24 8.42 -11.69
C ASP A 86 -30.98 9.05 -12.88
N GLU A 87 -30.24 9.45 -13.92
CA GLU A 87 -30.75 10.20 -15.08
C GLU A 87 -31.29 9.30 -16.20
N ARG A 88 -30.92 8.01 -16.21
CA ARG A 88 -31.13 7.07 -17.33
C ARG A 88 -30.57 7.57 -18.67
N SER A 89 -29.46 8.29 -18.61
CA SER A 89 -28.80 8.90 -19.76
C SER A 89 -27.73 7.97 -20.36
N ASP A 90 -27.96 7.47 -21.58
CA ASP A 90 -27.01 6.61 -22.29
C ASP A 90 -25.64 7.29 -22.52
N ASN A 91 -25.61 8.63 -22.62
CA ASN A 91 -24.37 9.39 -22.70
C ASN A 91 -23.53 9.26 -21.41
N GLN A 92 -24.16 9.24 -20.22
CA GLN A 92 -23.42 9.05 -18.96
C GLN A 92 -22.81 7.65 -18.88
N LEU A 93 -23.57 6.64 -19.33
CA LEU A 93 -23.08 5.27 -19.40
C LEU A 93 -21.93 5.12 -20.39
N TYR A 94 -22.02 5.84 -21.51
CA TYR A 94 -20.98 5.92 -22.51
C TYR A 94 -19.70 6.58 -21.99
N GLN A 95 -19.81 7.74 -21.35
CA GLN A 95 -18.67 8.41 -20.72
C GLN A 95 -18.01 7.52 -19.66
N ALA A 96 -18.82 6.86 -18.84
CA ALA A 96 -18.33 5.93 -17.83
C ALA A 96 -17.53 4.77 -18.44
N PHE A 97 -17.97 4.23 -19.59
CA PHE A 97 -17.24 3.20 -20.31
C PHE A 97 -15.84 3.66 -20.73
N TYR A 98 -15.73 4.86 -21.31
CA TYR A 98 -14.45 5.40 -21.76
C TYR A 98 -13.53 5.76 -20.61
N ALA A 99 -14.04 6.40 -19.55
CA ALA A 99 -13.25 6.70 -18.37
C ALA A 99 -12.67 5.42 -17.72
N ALA A 100 -13.46 4.33 -17.66
CA ALA A 100 -12.97 3.04 -17.16
C ALA A 100 -11.88 2.43 -18.06
N SER A 101 -12.06 2.51 -19.38
CA SER A 101 -11.07 2.05 -20.36
C SER A 101 -9.76 2.84 -20.27
N ASP A 102 -9.87 4.17 -20.16
CA ASP A 102 -8.74 5.08 -20.03
C ASP A 102 -8.00 4.90 -18.70
N SER A 103 -8.71 4.58 -17.61
CA SER A 103 -8.12 4.18 -16.32
C SER A 103 -7.19 2.97 -16.49
N VAL A 104 -7.66 1.92 -17.17
CA VAL A 104 -6.85 0.72 -17.47
C VAL A 104 -5.65 1.09 -18.34
N HIS A 105 -5.89 1.85 -19.42
CA HIS A 105 -4.82 2.27 -20.31
C HIS A 105 -3.76 3.11 -19.58
N GLN A 106 -4.19 4.00 -18.68
CA GLN A 106 -3.26 4.81 -17.89
C GLN A 106 -2.46 3.99 -16.90
N SER A 107 -3.09 3.10 -16.14
CA SER A 107 -2.40 2.26 -15.16
C SER A 107 -1.24 1.48 -15.79
N ARG A 108 -1.39 1.05 -17.06
CA ARG A 108 -0.35 0.33 -17.81
C ARG A 108 0.89 1.19 -18.13
N LYS A 109 0.77 2.53 -18.14
CA LYS A 109 1.90 3.43 -18.39
C LYS A 109 2.90 3.45 -17.23
N VAL A 110 2.54 2.96 -16.04
CA VAL A 110 3.48 2.79 -14.90
C VAL A 110 4.71 1.97 -15.30
N LYS A 111 4.56 1.01 -16.21
CA LYS A 111 5.67 0.20 -16.74
C LYS A 111 6.76 1.05 -17.43
N LYS A 112 6.41 2.25 -17.89
CA LYS A 112 7.33 3.20 -18.55
C LYS A 112 7.96 4.20 -17.59
N CYS A 113 7.50 4.27 -16.33
CA CYS A 113 8.07 5.15 -15.34
C CYS A 113 9.42 4.64 -14.81
N TRP A 114 10.32 5.58 -14.52
CA TRP A 114 11.69 5.34 -14.07
C TRP A 114 11.78 4.99 -12.58
N ASP A 115 10.82 5.45 -11.79
CA ASP A 115 10.72 5.31 -10.34
C ASP A 115 9.80 4.16 -9.89
N ARG A 116 9.38 3.29 -10.83
CA ARG A 116 8.48 2.18 -10.54
C ARG A 116 9.06 1.22 -9.47
N ARG A 117 8.17 0.76 -8.59
CA ARG A 117 8.46 -0.18 -7.49
C ARG A 117 7.39 -1.26 -7.41
N ALA A 118 7.62 -2.31 -6.62
CA ALA A 118 6.65 -3.38 -6.40
C ALA A 118 5.28 -2.84 -5.93
N SER A 119 5.26 -1.81 -5.07
CA SER A 119 4.03 -1.14 -4.64
C SER A 119 3.17 -0.64 -5.81
N HIS A 120 3.78 -0.04 -6.82
CA HIS A 120 3.08 0.47 -8.00
C HIS A 120 2.55 -0.66 -8.90
N TYR A 121 3.25 -1.79 -8.93
CA TYR A 121 2.75 -2.98 -9.63
C TYR A 121 1.48 -3.52 -8.98
N TYR A 122 1.46 -3.62 -7.65
CA TYR A 122 0.25 -4.00 -6.91
C TYR A 122 -0.88 -2.99 -7.10
N ALA A 123 -0.58 -1.68 -7.07
CA ALA A 123 -1.57 -0.65 -7.34
C ALA A 123 -2.18 -0.79 -8.76
N MET A 124 -1.35 -1.05 -9.77
CA MET A 124 -1.80 -1.32 -11.14
C MET A 124 -2.68 -2.58 -11.22
N GLN A 125 -2.30 -3.67 -10.54
CA GLN A 125 -3.12 -4.90 -10.50
C GLN A 125 -4.48 -4.67 -9.85
N ASN A 126 -4.50 -3.97 -8.71
CA ASN A 126 -5.75 -3.64 -8.02
C ASN A 126 -6.65 -2.77 -8.90
N LEU A 127 -6.09 -1.76 -9.58
CA LEU A 127 -6.83 -0.94 -10.55
C LEU A 127 -7.37 -1.76 -11.71
N GLU A 128 -6.61 -2.73 -12.23
CA GLU A 128 -7.08 -3.62 -13.29
C GLU A 128 -8.26 -4.48 -12.83
N GLU A 129 -8.21 -5.02 -11.60
CA GLU A 129 -9.29 -5.81 -11.01
C GLU A 129 -10.56 -4.98 -10.77
N MET A 130 -10.42 -3.79 -10.18
CA MET A 130 -11.54 -2.86 -9.95
C MET A 130 -12.18 -2.43 -11.28
N ASN A 131 -11.36 -2.07 -12.28
CA ASN A 131 -11.87 -1.70 -13.60
C ASN A 131 -12.54 -2.86 -14.32
N SER A 132 -12.04 -4.10 -14.19
CA SER A 132 -12.70 -5.28 -14.76
C SER A 132 -14.11 -5.47 -14.19
N SER A 133 -14.26 -5.27 -12.88
CA SER A 133 -15.56 -5.32 -12.21
C SER A 133 -16.49 -4.21 -12.68
N LEU A 134 -16.01 -2.97 -12.74
CA LEU A 134 -16.78 -1.82 -13.22
C LEU A 134 -17.21 -1.98 -14.69
N ALA A 135 -16.28 -2.39 -15.56
CA ALA A 135 -16.55 -2.64 -16.98
C ALA A 135 -17.57 -3.76 -17.19
N ARG A 136 -17.68 -4.74 -16.29
CA ARG A 136 -18.73 -5.77 -16.36
C ARG A 136 -20.11 -5.18 -16.07
N VAL A 137 -20.21 -4.29 -15.09
CA VAL A 137 -21.49 -3.62 -14.77
C VAL A 137 -21.90 -2.69 -15.89
N ILE A 138 -20.97 -1.85 -16.39
CA ILE A 138 -21.23 -0.94 -17.52
C ILE A 138 -21.72 -1.73 -18.73
N ARG A 139 -21.01 -2.80 -19.13
CA ARG A 139 -21.39 -3.61 -20.29
C ARG A 139 -22.76 -4.30 -20.18
N ARG A 140 -23.20 -4.69 -18.98
CA ARG A 140 -24.54 -5.25 -18.78
C ARG A 140 -25.66 -4.23 -18.96
N ASN A 141 -25.33 -2.94 -18.89
CA ASN A 141 -26.29 -1.87 -19.06
C ASN A 141 -26.19 -1.23 -20.45
N LEU A 142 -25.14 -1.55 -21.22
CA LEU A 142 -25.08 -1.21 -22.65
C LEU A 142 -26.01 -2.14 -23.41
N PRO A 143 -26.73 -1.66 -24.44
CA PRO A 143 -27.51 -2.53 -25.33
C PRO A 143 -26.58 -3.56 -26.01
N ASP A 144 -26.96 -4.84 -25.98
CA ASP A 144 -26.15 -5.99 -26.44
C ASP A 144 -25.79 -5.94 -27.94
N ASP A 145 -26.61 -5.25 -28.73
CA ASP A 145 -26.50 -4.96 -30.15
C ASP A 145 -25.81 -3.61 -30.43
N GLY A 146 -25.65 -2.77 -29.41
CA GLY A 146 -25.43 -1.34 -29.56
C GLY A 146 -24.17 -0.79 -28.92
N SER A 147 -23.22 -1.57 -28.41
CA SER A 147 -21.96 -0.96 -27.93
C SER A 147 -21.27 -0.19 -29.06
N GLY A 148 -21.27 -0.74 -30.28
CA GLY A 148 -20.79 -0.05 -31.47
C GLY A 148 -21.70 1.09 -31.95
N GLU A 149 -23.01 0.97 -31.75
CA GLU A 149 -23.99 1.99 -32.19
C GLU A 149 -24.08 3.18 -31.24
N ILE A 150 -24.07 2.97 -29.92
CA ILE A 150 -23.90 4.03 -28.91
C ILE A 150 -22.55 4.71 -29.11
N ILE A 151 -21.48 3.93 -29.36
CA ILE A 151 -20.21 4.51 -29.81
C ILE A 151 -20.46 5.39 -31.04
N ALA A 152 -21.06 4.89 -32.11
CA ALA A 152 -21.28 5.69 -33.32
C ALA A 152 -22.15 6.95 -33.10
N VAL A 153 -23.17 6.89 -32.24
CA VAL A 153 -24.08 8.00 -31.93
C VAL A 153 -23.36 9.11 -31.17
N TYR A 154 -22.57 8.74 -30.15
CA TYR A 154 -21.87 9.70 -29.31
C TYR A 154 -20.44 10.00 -29.79
N HIS A 155 -19.90 9.23 -30.75
CA HIS A 155 -18.54 9.39 -31.29
C HIS A 155 -18.28 10.84 -31.71
N ASN A 156 -19.20 11.43 -32.47
CA ASN A 156 -19.08 12.78 -33.01
C ASN A 156 -18.99 13.86 -31.90
N GLN A 157 -19.53 13.60 -30.70
CA GLN A 157 -19.39 14.52 -29.56
C GLN A 157 -17.97 14.52 -28.97
N TYR A 158 -17.17 13.49 -29.29
CA TYR A 158 -15.83 13.27 -28.75
C TYR A 158 -14.75 13.10 -29.82
N ASP A 159 -15.03 13.42 -31.09
CA ASP A 159 -14.03 13.44 -32.18
C ASP A 159 -12.78 14.26 -31.80
N TRP A 160 -12.96 15.32 -31.01
CA TRP A 160 -11.88 16.17 -30.50
C TRP A 160 -11.01 15.49 -29.43
N LEU A 161 -11.53 14.49 -28.71
CA LEU A 161 -10.79 13.68 -27.74
C LEU A 161 -10.09 12.48 -28.39
N MET A 162 -10.59 11.99 -29.53
CA MET A 162 -10.06 10.80 -30.22
C MET A 162 -9.73 11.06 -31.70
N PRO A 163 -8.82 12.00 -32.02
CA PRO A 163 -8.59 12.43 -33.41
C PRO A 163 -8.00 11.35 -34.35
N ASN A 164 -7.52 10.20 -33.83
CA ASN A 164 -6.71 9.24 -34.59
C ASN A 164 -7.16 7.76 -34.46
N LEU A 165 -8.46 7.50 -34.26
CA LEU A 165 -9.01 6.14 -34.22
C LEU A 165 -9.55 5.65 -35.59
N ARG A 166 -8.99 6.18 -36.68
CA ARG A 166 -9.28 5.74 -38.07
C ARG A 166 -8.35 4.63 -38.52
#